data_AF-A0AAD9UZ13-F1
#
_entry.id   AF-A0AAD9UZ13-F1
#
_cell.length_a   1.000
_cell.length_b   1.000
_cell.length_c   1.000
_cell.angle_alpha   90.00
_cell.angle_beta   90.00
_cell.angle_gamma   90.00
#
_symmetry.space_group_name_H-M   'P 1'
#
loop_
_entity.id
_entity.type
_entity.pdbx_description
1 polymer ?
#
loop_
_entity_poly.entity_id
_entity_poly.type
_entity_poly.pdbx_seq_one_letter_code
_entity_poly.pdbx_strand_id
1 'polypeptide(L)'
;MPILKRYLPVEHFYHHSLLVSAIRMLCGDKITDHDTDIADAMLVTYTRLLPSLFNETECTYTTHALTHLPQQVRGRGPLVLHSTFVFEAMLAHLKRMFHCSRGIPDQICRRVGAVQHANQWIWRDVLGNKTATEFTTRLMVASKSSQYLSLDDGVCFLPPFKQEIPHIGVPIEGFFPDTGELTTC
;
A
#
# COMPACT_ATOMS: atom_id res chain seq x y z
N MET A 1 2.55 -19.82 -2.59
CA MET A 1 2.08 -21.23 -2.58
C MET A 1 3.10 -22.26 -3.04
N PRO A 2 3.62 -22.28 -4.29
CA PRO A 2 4.33 -23.46 -4.83
C PRO A 2 5.55 -23.94 -4.01
N ILE A 3 6.24 -23.03 -3.31
CA ILE A 3 7.40 -23.33 -2.45
C ILE A 3 7.02 -24.29 -1.30
N LEU A 4 5.81 -24.16 -0.73
CA LEU A 4 5.38 -24.98 0.42
C LEU A 4 4.94 -26.41 0.05
N LYS A 5 4.77 -26.72 -1.24
CA LYS A 5 4.26 -28.02 -1.71
C LYS A 5 5.12 -29.22 -1.30
N ARG A 6 6.41 -28.99 -1.00
CA ARG A 6 7.35 -30.04 -0.56
C ARG A 6 7.38 -30.24 0.96
N TYR A 7 6.73 -29.36 1.72
CA TYR A 7 6.84 -29.30 3.19
C TYR A 7 5.50 -29.53 3.90
N LEU A 8 4.38 -29.20 3.26
CA LEU A 8 3.04 -29.45 3.80
C LEU A 8 2.48 -30.80 3.30
N PRO A 9 1.78 -31.57 4.16
CA PRO A 9 0.89 -32.63 3.72
C PRO A 9 -0.13 -32.12 2.69
N VAL A 10 -0.53 -33.01 1.77
CA VAL A 10 -1.32 -32.67 0.58
C VAL A 10 -2.64 -31.98 0.94
N GLU A 11 -3.33 -32.44 1.98
CA GLU A 11 -4.61 -31.89 2.42
C GLU A 11 -4.48 -30.47 2.98
N HIS A 12 -3.51 -30.21 3.86
CA HIS A 12 -3.24 -28.86 4.36
C HIS A 12 -2.77 -27.91 3.24
N PHE A 13 -2.02 -28.41 2.25
CA PHE A 13 -1.63 -27.62 1.09
C PHE A 13 -2.85 -27.20 0.25
N TYR A 14 -3.79 -28.12 -0.02
CA TYR A 14 -5.03 -27.79 -0.73
C TYR A 14 -5.92 -26.85 0.08
N HIS A 15 -6.11 -27.13 1.38
CA HIS A 15 -6.88 -26.30 2.29
C HIS A 15 -6.37 -24.85 2.31
N HIS A 16 -5.07 -24.65 2.53
CA HIS A 16 -4.49 -23.31 2.51
C HIS A 16 -4.51 -22.67 1.10
N SER A 17 -4.46 -23.47 0.03
CA SER A 17 -4.61 -22.98 -1.35
C SER A 17 -6.02 -22.44 -1.64
N LEU A 18 -7.07 -22.97 -1.00
CA LEU A 18 -8.44 -22.41 -1.10
C LEU A 18 -8.45 -20.95 -0.62
N LEU A 19 -7.95 -20.71 0.59
CA LEU A 19 -7.88 -19.38 1.20
C LEU A 19 -7.07 -18.40 0.35
N VAL A 20 -5.82 -18.76 0.01
CA VAL A 20 -4.93 -17.86 -0.71
C VAL A 20 -5.48 -17.50 -2.10
N SER A 21 -6.12 -18.45 -2.78
CA SER A 21 -6.71 -18.21 -4.10
C SER A 21 -7.97 -17.35 -4.01
N ALA A 22 -8.88 -17.63 -3.07
CA ALA A 22 -10.09 -16.85 -2.87
C ALA A 22 -9.77 -15.39 -2.50
N ILE A 23 -8.85 -15.16 -1.55
CA ILE A 23 -8.40 -13.80 -1.18
C ILE A 23 -7.73 -13.12 -2.38
N ARG A 24 -6.94 -13.84 -3.20
CA ARG A 24 -6.33 -13.27 -4.41
C ARG A 24 -7.37 -12.85 -5.45
N MET A 25 -8.45 -13.62 -5.63
CA MET A 25 -9.56 -13.25 -6.52
C MET A 25 -10.32 -12.03 -6.00
N LEU A 26 -10.65 -12.01 -4.70
CA LEU A 26 -11.33 -10.89 -4.04
C LEU A 26 -10.48 -9.60 -3.96
N CYS A 27 -9.17 -9.68 -4.23
CA CYS A 27 -8.24 -8.56 -4.36
C CYS A 27 -7.94 -8.16 -5.83
N GLY A 28 -8.68 -8.67 -6.82
CA GLY A 28 -8.47 -8.33 -8.23
C GLY A 28 -8.86 -6.89 -8.57
N ASP A 29 -8.17 -6.27 -9.54
CA ASP A 29 -8.50 -4.92 -10.04
C ASP A 29 -9.86 -4.87 -10.77
N LYS A 30 -10.28 -6.02 -11.31
CA LYS A 30 -11.60 -6.27 -11.90
C LYS A 30 -12.08 -7.61 -11.38
N ILE A 31 -13.28 -7.65 -10.84
CA ILE A 31 -13.90 -8.84 -10.25
C ILE A 31 -15.31 -8.93 -10.82
N THR A 32 -15.69 -10.09 -11.36
CA THR A 32 -17.07 -10.36 -11.77
C THR A 32 -17.86 -11.01 -10.63
N ASP A 33 -19.19 -11.02 -10.72
CA ASP A 33 -20.01 -11.78 -9.77
C ASP A 33 -19.63 -13.26 -9.77
N HIS A 34 -19.30 -13.83 -10.94
CA HIS A 34 -18.84 -15.21 -11.07
C HIS A 34 -17.51 -15.48 -10.33
N ASP A 35 -16.54 -14.57 -10.42
CA ASP A 35 -15.30 -14.67 -9.63
C ASP A 35 -15.60 -14.64 -8.12
N THR A 36 -16.60 -13.83 -7.73
CA THR A 36 -17.03 -13.68 -6.34
C THR A 36 -17.77 -14.92 -5.83
N ASP A 37 -18.58 -15.57 -6.66
CA ASP A 37 -19.25 -16.85 -6.38
C ASP A 37 -18.23 -17.99 -6.21
N ILE A 38 -17.20 -18.03 -7.06
CA ILE A 38 -16.10 -19.00 -6.93
C ILE A 38 -15.35 -18.77 -5.61
N ALA A 39 -14.99 -17.52 -5.31
CA ALA A 39 -14.30 -17.20 -4.05
C ALA A 39 -15.14 -17.54 -2.81
N ASP A 40 -16.45 -17.34 -2.86
CA ASP A 40 -17.39 -17.74 -1.80
C ASP A 40 -17.39 -19.26 -1.57
N ALA A 41 -17.57 -20.05 -2.64
CA ALA A 41 -17.51 -21.51 -2.56
C ALA A 41 -16.17 -22.03 -2.02
N MET A 42 -15.06 -21.36 -2.34
CA MET A 42 -13.74 -21.68 -1.80
C MET A 42 -13.61 -21.35 -0.31
N LEU A 43 -14.13 -20.22 0.16
CA LEU A 43 -14.08 -19.81 1.57
C LEU A 43 -15.03 -20.63 2.45
N VAL A 44 -16.22 -20.98 1.96
CA VAL A 44 -17.14 -21.93 2.61
C VAL A 44 -16.51 -23.33 2.68
N THR A 45 -15.80 -23.76 1.65
CA THR A 45 -15.07 -25.05 1.69
C THR A 45 -13.90 -25.00 2.66
N TYR A 46 -13.16 -23.89 2.72
CA TYR A 46 -12.07 -23.67 3.68
C TYR A 46 -12.53 -23.78 5.14
N THR A 47 -13.63 -23.10 5.49
CA THR A 47 -14.16 -23.14 6.88
C THR A 47 -14.76 -24.50 7.22
N ARG A 48 -15.48 -25.14 6.29
CA ARG A 48 -16.06 -26.49 6.48
C ARG A 48 -15.00 -27.57 6.75
N LEU A 49 -13.82 -27.48 6.13
CA LEU A 49 -12.73 -28.45 6.30
C LEU A 49 -11.84 -28.17 7.53
N LEU A 50 -11.99 -27.00 8.16
CA LEU A 50 -11.15 -26.56 9.27
C LEU A 50 -11.18 -27.50 10.49
N PRO A 51 -12.34 -27.89 11.06
CA PRO A 51 -12.37 -28.73 12.26
C PRO A 51 -11.79 -30.14 12.00
N SER A 52 -12.03 -30.70 10.81
CA SER A 52 -11.50 -32.02 10.42
C SER A 52 -9.98 -32.04 10.24
N LEU A 53 -9.36 -30.91 9.90
CA LEU A 53 -7.91 -30.84 9.64
C LEU A 53 -7.12 -30.32 10.85
N PHE A 54 -7.71 -29.51 11.72
CA PHE A 54 -6.97 -28.78 12.76
C PHE A 54 -7.64 -28.74 14.14
N ASN A 55 -8.78 -29.43 14.36
CA ASN A 55 -9.65 -29.38 15.54
C ASN A 55 -10.65 -28.21 15.56
N GLU A 56 -11.76 -28.39 16.27
CA GLU A 56 -12.85 -27.41 16.42
C GLU A 56 -12.41 -26.11 17.09
N THR A 57 -11.30 -26.13 17.85
CA THR A 57 -10.70 -24.92 18.46
C THR A 57 -10.31 -23.85 17.43
N GLU A 58 -10.01 -24.25 16.19
CA GLU A 58 -9.66 -23.32 15.11
C GLU A 58 -10.90 -22.66 14.45
N CYS A 59 -12.12 -23.12 14.76
CA CYS A 59 -13.39 -22.54 14.31
C CYS A 59 -13.73 -21.24 15.06
N THR A 60 -12.78 -20.31 15.06
CA THR A 60 -12.84 -19.00 15.68
C THR A 60 -13.76 -18.04 14.91
N TYR A 61 -14.12 -16.94 15.57
CA TYR A 61 -14.80 -15.81 14.91
C TYR A 61 -14.06 -15.32 13.66
N THR A 62 -12.72 -15.27 13.70
CA THR A 62 -11.90 -14.80 12.57
C THR A 62 -11.99 -15.72 11.36
N THR A 63 -12.04 -17.04 11.57
CA THR A 63 -12.17 -17.99 10.46
C THR A 63 -13.59 -18.01 9.90
N HIS A 64 -14.62 -17.81 10.74
CA HIS A 64 -15.99 -17.57 10.27
C HIS A 64 -16.12 -16.25 9.47
N ALA A 65 -15.50 -15.16 9.93
CA ALA A 65 -15.58 -13.85 9.29
C ALA A 65 -15.16 -13.85 7.81
N LEU A 66 -14.30 -14.80 7.41
CA LEU A 66 -13.88 -15.00 6.01
C LEU A 66 -15.07 -15.23 5.06
N THR A 67 -16.13 -15.93 5.48
CA THR A 67 -17.29 -16.21 4.60
C THR A 67 -18.12 -14.97 4.27
N HIS A 68 -17.88 -13.84 4.96
CA HIS A 68 -18.58 -12.58 4.69
C HIS A 68 -17.84 -11.69 3.68
N LEU A 69 -16.58 -11.99 3.37
CA LEU A 69 -15.76 -11.21 2.42
C LEU A 69 -16.37 -11.13 1.01
N PRO A 70 -16.96 -12.19 0.42
CA PRO A 70 -17.61 -12.10 -0.89
C PRO A 70 -18.79 -11.12 -0.88
N GLN A 71 -19.61 -11.12 0.17
CA GLN A 71 -20.72 -10.16 0.30
C GLN A 71 -20.19 -8.72 0.48
N GLN A 72 -19.12 -8.53 1.24
CA GLN A 72 -18.45 -7.22 1.35
C GLN A 72 -17.91 -6.75 0.00
N VAL A 73 -17.35 -7.64 -0.84
CA VAL A 73 -16.87 -7.28 -2.18
C VAL A 73 -18.01 -6.89 -3.11
N ARG A 74 -19.14 -7.63 -3.13
CA ARG A 74 -20.32 -7.22 -3.91
C ARG A 74 -20.87 -5.85 -3.46
N GLY A 75 -20.80 -5.53 -2.17
CA GLY A 75 -21.33 -4.26 -1.63
C GLY A 75 -20.36 -3.07 -1.61
N ARG A 76 -19.04 -3.28 -1.70
CA ARG A 76 -18.01 -2.24 -1.48
C ARG A 76 -16.86 -2.26 -2.51
N GLY A 77 -16.92 -3.16 -3.50
CA GLY A 77 -15.84 -3.40 -4.43
C GLY A 77 -14.68 -4.24 -3.85
N PRO A 78 -13.60 -4.43 -4.62
CA PRO A 78 -12.46 -5.28 -4.27
C PRO A 78 -11.87 -5.03 -2.88
N LEU A 79 -11.38 -6.09 -2.22
CA LEU A 79 -10.77 -6.02 -0.88
C LEU A 79 -9.60 -5.01 -0.81
N VAL A 80 -8.88 -4.77 -1.90
CA VAL A 80 -7.77 -3.79 -1.93
C VAL A 80 -8.21 -2.37 -1.56
N LEU A 81 -9.50 -2.04 -1.72
CA LEU A 81 -10.05 -0.70 -1.44
C LEU A 81 -10.42 -0.48 0.04
N HIS A 82 -10.75 -1.55 0.78
CA HIS A 82 -11.30 -1.45 2.14
C HIS A 82 -10.68 -2.38 3.18
N SER A 83 -9.78 -3.28 2.78
CA SER A 83 -8.93 -4.05 3.69
C SER A 83 -7.79 -3.20 4.27
N THR A 84 -7.22 -3.65 5.37
CA THR A 84 -6.08 -2.99 6.01
C THR A 84 -4.75 -3.18 5.28
N PHE A 85 -4.70 -3.95 4.19
CA PHE A 85 -3.47 -4.28 3.46
C PHE A 85 -2.70 -3.03 2.96
N VAL A 86 -3.42 -1.98 2.57
CA VAL A 86 -2.83 -0.71 2.14
C VAL A 86 -2.08 -0.02 3.29
N PHE A 87 -2.58 -0.12 4.53
CA PHE A 87 -1.94 0.47 5.70
C PHE A 87 -0.69 -0.30 6.12
N GLU A 88 -0.63 -1.63 5.99
CA GLU A 88 0.58 -2.40 6.31
C GLU A 88 1.77 -2.00 5.42
N ALA A 89 1.54 -1.79 4.12
CA ALA A 89 2.56 -1.27 3.20
C ALA A 89 3.06 0.12 3.61
N MET A 90 2.12 1.01 4.01
CA MET A 90 2.43 2.35 4.53
C MET A 90 3.24 2.28 5.83
N LEU A 91 2.83 1.44 6.78
CA LEU A 91 3.51 1.24 8.07
C LEU A 91 4.92 0.69 7.87
N ALA A 92 5.13 -0.24 6.94
CA ALA A 92 6.46 -0.74 6.57
C ALA A 92 7.33 0.32 5.86
N HIS A 93 6.74 1.30 5.18
CA HIS A 93 7.45 2.48 4.69
C HIS A 93 7.85 3.39 5.85
N LEU A 94 6.90 3.83 6.68
CA LEU A 94 7.12 4.73 7.82
C LEU A 94 8.14 4.19 8.82
N LYS A 95 8.12 2.88 9.11
CA LYS A 95 9.11 2.19 9.97
C LYS A 95 10.57 2.33 9.50
N ARG A 96 10.81 2.62 8.21
CA ARG A 96 12.16 2.87 7.67
C ARG A 96 12.59 4.34 7.78
N MET A 97 11.68 5.24 8.15
CA MET A 97 11.91 6.69 8.15
C MET A 97 12.38 7.25 9.50
N PHE A 98 12.29 6.47 10.58
CA PHE A 98 12.87 6.81 11.88
C PHE A 98 13.83 5.70 12.34
N HIS A 99 14.84 6.06 13.12
CA HIS A 99 15.82 5.10 13.68
C HIS A 99 15.97 5.27 15.20
N CYS A 100 15.72 6.46 15.74
CA CYS A 100 15.67 6.70 17.18
C CYS A 100 14.21 6.72 17.67
N SER A 101 13.96 6.32 18.91
CA SER A 101 12.63 6.31 19.54
C SER A 101 12.13 7.70 19.98
N ARG A 102 13.02 8.70 20.02
CA ARG A 102 12.68 10.10 20.36
C ARG A 102 12.34 10.89 19.10
N GLY A 103 11.29 11.70 19.16
CA GLY A 103 10.92 12.58 18.03
C GLY A 103 10.58 11.83 16.74
N ILE A 104 9.95 10.66 16.83
CA ILE A 104 9.57 9.84 15.66
C ILE A 104 8.78 10.66 14.60
N PRO A 105 7.75 11.48 14.96
CA PRO A 105 7.03 12.27 13.96
C PRO A 105 7.92 13.25 13.22
N ASP A 106 8.82 13.95 13.92
CA ASP A 106 9.76 14.90 13.34
C ASP A 106 10.79 14.21 12.42
N GLN A 107 11.35 13.06 12.83
CA GLN A 107 12.21 12.24 11.96
C GLN A 107 11.49 11.83 10.66
N ILE A 108 10.24 11.38 10.77
CA ILE A 108 9.42 11.01 9.60
C ILE A 108 9.20 12.24 8.72
N CYS A 109 8.67 13.35 9.26
CA CYS A 109 8.38 14.56 8.49
C CYS A 109 9.61 15.11 7.77
N ARG A 110 10.78 15.17 8.43
CA ARG A 110 12.04 15.61 7.81
C ARG A 110 12.46 14.69 6.66
N ARG A 111 12.38 13.36 6.84
CA ARG A 111 12.73 12.41 5.76
C ARG A 111 11.72 12.40 4.61
N VAL A 112 10.42 12.55 4.90
CA VAL A 112 9.37 12.71 3.89
C VAL A 112 9.65 13.97 3.06
N GLY A 113 9.81 15.13 3.70
CA GLY A 113 10.11 16.38 3.02
C GLY A 113 11.40 16.31 2.19
N ALA A 114 12.48 15.75 2.75
CA ALA A 114 13.73 15.57 2.02
C ALA A 114 13.56 14.69 0.76
N VAL A 115 12.80 13.59 0.83
CA VAL A 115 12.51 12.74 -0.35
C VAL A 115 11.62 13.46 -1.37
N GLN A 116 10.64 14.23 -0.91
CA GLN A 116 9.73 15.01 -1.77
C GLN A 116 10.47 16.11 -2.54
N HIS A 117 11.34 16.86 -1.87
CA HIS A 117 12.08 17.98 -2.46
C HIS A 117 13.43 17.58 -3.08
N ALA A 118 13.89 16.33 -2.93
CA ALA A 118 15.18 15.86 -3.45
C ALA A 118 15.37 16.20 -4.94
N ASN A 119 14.36 15.96 -5.79
CA ASN A 119 14.43 16.29 -7.21
C ASN A 119 14.68 17.78 -7.46
N GLN A 120 13.98 18.65 -6.74
CA GLN A 120 14.11 20.11 -6.85
C GLN A 120 15.50 20.58 -6.38
N TRP A 121 16.01 20.01 -5.30
CA TRP A 121 17.35 20.31 -4.78
C TRP A 121 18.45 19.85 -5.75
N ILE A 122 18.33 18.64 -6.31
CA ILE A 122 19.26 18.12 -7.33
C ILE A 122 19.26 19.04 -8.56
N TRP A 123 18.10 19.46 -9.07
CA TRP A 123 18.05 20.41 -10.19
C TRP A 123 18.71 21.75 -9.87
N ARG A 124 18.53 22.27 -8.66
CA ARG A 124 19.16 23.53 -8.21
C ARG A 124 20.67 23.44 -8.10
N ASP A 125 21.21 22.31 -7.63
CA ASP A 125 22.65 22.07 -7.46
C ASP A 125 23.36 21.82 -8.80
N VAL A 126 22.65 21.21 -9.74
CA VAL A 126 23.15 20.84 -11.08
C VAL A 126 23.09 22.00 -12.08
N LEU A 127 22.28 23.02 -11.81
CA LEU A 127 22.11 24.23 -12.63
C LEU A 127 23.44 24.98 -12.83
N GLY A 128 23.97 24.92 -14.05
CA GLY A 128 25.24 25.56 -14.46
C GLY A 128 26.30 24.57 -14.96
N ASN A 129 26.19 23.28 -14.61
CA ASN A 129 27.10 22.24 -15.11
C ASN A 129 26.39 21.39 -16.18
N LYS A 130 26.80 21.54 -17.45
CA LYS A 130 26.20 20.82 -18.60
C LYS A 130 26.26 19.30 -18.43
N THR A 131 27.42 18.76 -18.07
CA THR A 131 27.63 17.31 -17.90
C THR A 131 26.74 16.73 -16.79
N ALA A 132 26.65 17.43 -15.66
CA ALA A 132 25.76 17.03 -14.57
C ALA A 132 24.27 17.17 -14.94
N THR A 133 23.91 18.18 -15.72
CA THR A 133 22.54 18.40 -16.22
C THR A 133 22.11 17.26 -17.14
N GLU A 134 22.97 16.86 -18.08
CA GLU A 134 22.71 15.73 -18.97
C GLU A 134 22.62 14.40 -18.21
N PHE A 135 23.51 14.16 -17.23
CA PHE A 135 23.46 12.97 -16.39
C PHE A 135 22.15 12.87 -15.58
N THR A 136 21.79 13.94 -14.86
CA THR A 136 20.55 14.02 -14.07
C THR A 136 19.32 13.88 -14.96
N THR A 137 19.32 14.48 -16.16
CA THR A 137 18.23 14.32 -17.13
C THR A 137 18.04 12.84 -17.51
N ARG A 138 19.13 12.12 -17.81
CA ARG A 138 19.06 10.68 -18.15
C ARG A 138 18.56 9.84 -16.95
N LEU A 139 19.05 10.10 -15.74
CA LEU A 139 18.67 9.40 -14.52
C LEU A 139 17.17 9.58 -14.17
N MET A 140 16.68 10.83 -14.29
CA MET A 140 15.29 11.18 -13.97
C MET A 140 14.31 10.73 -15.06
N VAL A 141 14.70 10.77 -16.34
CA VAL A 141 13.86 10.24 -17.45
C VAL A 141 13.69 8.72 -17.34
N ALA A 142 14.73 7.98 -16.95
CA ALA A 142 14.63 6.54 -16.69
C ALA A 142 13.69 6.19 -15.51
N SER A 143 13.36 7.17 -14.67
CA SER A 143 12.57 7.02 -13.45
C SER A 143 11.11 7.51 -13.59
N LYS A 144 10.67 7.93 -14.79
CA LYS A 144 9.32 8.48 -15.04
C LYS A 144 8.21 7.42 -15.00
N SER A 145 7.74 7.10 -13.81
CA SER A 145 6.40 6.54 -13.56
C SER A 145 5.83 7.01 -12.21
N SER A 146 5.71 8.32 -12.00
CA SER A 146 4.86 8.86 -10.92
C SER A 146 4.44 10.31 -11.21
N GLN A 147 3.18 10.63 -10.94
CA GLN A 147 2.60 11.97 -10.97
C GLN A 147 1.68 12.10 -9.75
N TYR A 148 1.71 13.25 -9.08
CA TYR A 148 1.18 13.49 -7.73
C TYR A 148 -0.34 13.72 -7.71
N LEU A 149 -0.95 13.68 -6.52
CA LEU A 149 -2.41 13.76 -6.34
C LEU A 149 -2.77 14.85 -5.31
N SER A 150 -3.19 16.02 -5.79
CA SER A 150 -3.52 17.18 -4.97
C SER A 150 -5.00 17.20 -4.57
N LEU A 151 -5.30 17.63 -3.34
CA LEU A 151 -6.64 17.97 -2.87
C LEU A 151 -6.80 19.49 -2.75
N ASP A 152 -8.05 19.94 -2.63
CA ASP A 152 -8.38 21.31 -2.21
C ASP A 152 -7.81 21.64 -0.82
N ASP A 153 -7.75 22.93 -0.50
CA ASP A 153 -7.04 23.53 0.65
C ASP A 153 -5.51 23.37 0.62
N GLY A 154 -4.93 23.12 -0.57
CA GLY A 154 -3.47 23.13 -0.78
C GLY A 154 -2.73 21.89 -0.25
N VAL A 155 -3.45 20.86 0.20
CA VAL A 155 -2.85 19.62 0.72
C VAL A 155 -2.60 18.63 -0.41
N CYS A 156 -1.33 18.27 -0.64
CA CYS A 156 -0.96 17.26 -1.63
C CYS A 156 -0.73 15.89 -0.99
N PHE A 157 -1.40 14.86 -1.52
CA PHE A 157 -1.01 13.48 -1.26
C PHE A 157 -0.01 13.00 -2.31
N LEU A 158 0.97 12.23 -1.83
CA LEU A 158 1.82 11.37 -2.66
C LEU A 158 1.38 9.93 -2.40
N PRO A 159 0.47 9.38 -3.21
CA PRO A 159 0.00 8.02 -3.03
C PRO A 159 1.00 7.03 -3.66
N PRO A 160 1.12 5.81 -3.13
CA PRO A 160 1.87 4.73 -3.78
C PRO A 160 1.15 4.10 -4.99
N PHE A 161 -0.05 4.56 -5.38
CA PHE A 161 -0.89 3.97 -6.44
C PHE A 161 -1.53 5.03 -7.37
N LYS A 162 -1.98 4.61 -8.56
CA LYS A 162 -2.10 5.44 -9.79
C LYS A 162 -3.54 5.86 -10.19
N GLN A 163 -3.58 6.98 -10.94
CA GLN A 163 -4.57 7.45 -11.96
C GLN A 163 -5.95 8.02 -11.55
N GLU A 164 -6.07 9.37 -11.69
CA GLU A 164 -7.17 10.14 -12.33
C GLU A 164 -8.58 10.20 -11.66
N ILE A 165 -9.43 11.26 -11.71
CA ILE A 165 -9.48 12.66 -12.26
C ILE A 165 -10.27 13.55 -11.23
N PRO A 166 -10.92 14.73 -11.52
CA PRO A 166 -10.48 16.03 -12.04
C PRO A 166 -10.62 17.26 -11.07
N HIS A 167 -9.72 18.23 -11.25
CA HIS A 167 -9.80 19.72 -11.09
C HIS A 167 -10.39 20.50 -9.89
N ILE A 168 -9.52 21.42 -9.42
CA ILE A 168 -9.59 22.53 -8.42
C ILE A 168 -8.64 22.22 -7.22
N GLY A 169 -7.98 23.17 -6.52
CA GLY A 169 -8.03 24.65 -6.57
C GLY A 169 -6.67 25.39 -6.49
N VAL A 170 -6.45 26.23 -5.45
CA VAL A 170 -5.33 27.18 -5.24
C VAL A 170 -4.71 27.00 -3.82
N PRO A 171 -3.39 27.23 -3.56
CA PRO A 171 -2.77 26.96 -2.25
C PRO A 171 -3.07 27.99 -1.14
N ILE A 172 -2.96 27.56 0.13
CA ILE A 172 -3.11 28.40 1.33
C ILE A 172 -1.77 29.00 1.77
N GLU A 173 -1.78 30.29 2.09
CA GLU A 173 -0.61 31.08 2.53
C GLU A 173 -0.30 30.87 4.02
N GLY A 174 0.99 30.68 4.38
CA GLY A 174 1.47 30.70 5.78
C GLY A 174 1.80 29.36 6.46
N PHE A 175 1.69 28.21 5.80
CA PHE A 175 1.90 26.89 6.45
C PHE A 175 3.38 26.53 6.75
N PHE A 176 4.34 27.17 6.09
CA PHE A 176 5.77 27.02 6.38
C PHE A 176 6.37 28.41 6.66
N PRO A 177 6.71 28.76 7.91
CA PRO A 177 7.38 30.02 8.20
C PRO A 177 8.85 29.97 7.77
N ASP A 178 9.23 30.86 6.87
CA ASP A 178 10.63 31.14 6.51
C ASP A 178 11.35 31.83 7.69
N THR A 179 11.81 31.05 8.67
CA THR A 179 12.79 31.51 9.67
C THR A 179 14.00 30.61 9.65
N GLY A 180 15.02 31.04 8.91
CA GLY A 180 16.34 30.41 8.89
C GLY A 180 17.11 30.65 10.18
N GLU A 181 16.80 29.90 11.23
CA GLU A 181 17.65 29.76 12.43
C GLU A 181 17.40 28.40 13.12
N LEU A 182 18.04 27.35 12.59
CA LEU A 182 18.13 26.05 13.26
C LEU A 182 19.16 26.14 14.40
N THR A 183 18.74 26.69 15.54
CA THR A 183 19.52 26.63 16.77
C THR A 183 19.60 25.19 17.29
N THR A 184 20.82 24.73 17.54
CA THR A 184 21.11 23.37 18.00
C THR A 184 20.84 23.20 19.50
N CYS A 185 20.17 22.11 19.87
CA CYS A 185 20.15 21.50 21.20
C CYS A 185 20.20 19.97 21.03
#